data_AF-A0A0F9CV45-F1
#
_entry.id   AF-A0A0F9CV45-F1
#
_cell.length_a   1.000
_cell.length_b   1.000
_cell.length_c   1.000
_cell.angle_alpha   90.00
_cell.angle_beta   90.00
_cell.angle_gamma   90.00
#
_symmetry.space_group_name_H-M   'P 1'
#
loop_
_entity.id
_entity.type
_entity.pdbx_description
1 polymer ?
#
loop_
_entity_poly.entity_id
_entity_poly.type
_entity_poly.pdbx_seq_one_letter_code
_entity_poly.pdbx_strand_id
1 'polypeptide(L)'
;MMERKLLEVEHLETYHDAKMIHFINPKDILYVPIEDFTITCMVEKVSDGDWDLDLKSFESIMYRGYQDVFFNGKRWEETELFNGDYQAGVTRILGFSDMCQEEVNVWKKLRCGFIDFIFRAMSQFGYHQDPYADFVSISIGRDGEIILNNGRHRLAAAQLLEIPLIPILIDVRHTKWVEFRESILEYAKKHNDTVYAPLKHVDLQDIPSRQSGRAEDILTVIHPSSKTVLDLGANWGYMCQVLEDSGRICTAVESDDVEFSFLEKLRLGYRYDMVHADICDYSEYVLRVVGKVKFDCVLALSIFHHLAKTEEGFSRLLGLLS
;
A
#
# COMPACT_ATOMS: atom_id res chain seq x y z
N MET A 1 -18.41 4.66 17.47
CA MET A 1 -17.68 3.45 17.90
C MET A 1 -18.18 2.31 17.04
N MET A 2 -17.45 2.02 15.97
CA MET A 2 -17.75 0.92 15.06
C MET A 2 -16.81 -0.21 15.48
N GLU A 3 -17.36 -1.24 16.12
CA GLU A 3 -16.58 -2.40 16.58
C GLU A 3 -15.89 -3.05 15.38
N ARG A 4 -14.57 -3.30 15.52
CA ARG A 4 -13.77 -4.09 14.58
C ARG A 4 -14.35 -5.52 14.54
N LYS A 5 -15.28 -5.79 13.64
CA LYS A 5 -15.54 -7.16 13.19
C LYS A 5 -14.37 -7.57 12.32
N LEU A 6 -13.43 -8.30 12.92
CA LEU A 6 -12.43 -9.07 12.21
C LEU A 6 -13.14 -9.96 11.17
N LEU A 7 -12.61 -9.95 9.95
CA LEU A 7 -13.04 -10.78 8.83
C LEU A 7 -12.91 -12.26 9.23
N GLU A 8 -14.01 -13.00 9.32
CA GLU A 8 -13.97 -14.45 9.48
C GLU A 8 -13.57 -15.08 8.13
N VAL A 9 -12.41 -15.74 8.14
CA VAL A 9 -11.72 -16.35 6.97
C VAL A 9 -12.20 -17.80 6.73
N GLU A 10 -13.24 -18.28 7.42
CA GLU A 10 -13.58 -19.71 7.51
C GLU A 10 -14.13 -20.37 6.22
N HIS A 11 -14.32 -19.63 5.13
CA HIS A 11 -14.95 -20.17 3.90
C HIS A 11 -14.13 -20.03 2.61
N LEU A 12 -12.85 -19.66 2.69
CA LEU A 12 -12.01 -19.42 1.51
C LEU A 12 -11.27 -20.68 0.97
N GLU A 13 -11.45 -21.85 1.58
CA GLU A 13 -10.69 -23.09 1.27
C GLU A 13 -10.97 -23.76 -0.09
N THR A 14 -11.81 -23.20 -0.97
CA THR A 14 -12.32 -23.97 -2.11
C THR A 14 -11.67 -23.72 -3.47
N TYR A 15 -10.80 -22.71 -3.65
CA TYR A 15 -10.16 -22.46 -4.95
C TYR A 15 -8.69 -22.03 -4.92
N HIS A 16 -8.23 -21.46 -3.82
CA HIS A 16 -6.84 -21.03 -3.63
C HIS A 16 -6.36 -21.49 -2.26
N ASP A 17 -5.11 -21.94 -2.14
CA ASP A 17 -4.48 -22.19 -0.84
C ASP A 17 -4.57 -20.89 -0.02
N ALA A 18 -5.03 -20.97 1.24
CA ALA A 18 -5.16 -19.81 2.12
C ALA A 18 -3.84 -19.01 2.21
N LYS A 19 -2.71 -19.66 1.97
CA LYS A 19 -1.38 -19.04 1.89
C LYS A 19 -1.18 -18.07 0.71
N MET A 20 -2.05 -18.10 -0.30
CA MET A 20 -2.00 -17.21 -1.47
C MET A 20 -2.86 -15.95 -1.30
N ILE A 21 -3.62 -15.85 -0.20
CA ILE A 21 -4.48 -14.70 0.06
C ILE A 21 -3.74 -13.70 0.93
N HIS A 22 -3.51 -12.51 0.39
CA HIS A 22 -2.95 -11.39 1.16
C HIS A 22 -4.04 -10.38 1.47
N PHE A 23 -3.81 -9.53 2.48
CA PHE A 23 -4.71 -8.45 2.84
C PHE A 23 -4.00 -7.11 2.64
N ILE A 24 -4.68 -6.19 1.96
CA ILE A 24 -4.11 -4.88 1.65
C ILE A 24 -5.13 -3.77 1.91
N ASN A 25 -4.65 -2.59 2.27
CA ASN A 25 -5.49 -1.41 2.27
C ASN A 25 -5.78 -1.02 0.81
N PRO A 26 -7.06 -0.89 0.41
CA PRO A 26 -7.44 -0.46 -0.93
C PRO A 26 -6.74 0.80 -1.43
N LYS A 27 -6.35 1.71 -0.53
CA LYS A 27 -5.67 2.97 -0.87
C LYS A 27 -4.21 2.76 -1.32
N ASP A 28 -3.60 1.62 -1.01
CA ASP A 28 -2.21 1.30 -1.39
C ASP A 28 -2.11 0.76 -2.83
N ILE A 29 -3.24 0.42 -3.46
CA ILE A 29 -3.28 -0.01 -4.86
C ILE A 29 -3.36 1.24 -5.75
N LEU A 30 -2.20 1.70 -6.21
CA LEU A 30 -2.04 3.00 -6.86
C LEU A 30 -1.99 2.94 -8.39
N TYR A 31 -1.66 1.80 -8.98
CA TYR A 31 -1.33 1.72 -10.41
C TYR A 31 -2.21 0.74 -11.18
N VAL A 32 -2.40 1.03 -12.45
CA VAL A 32 -2.92 0.12 -13.48
C VAL A 32 -2.03 0.21 -14.72
N PRO A 33 -1.92 -0.85 -15.52
CA PRO A 33 -1.21 -0.78 -16.78
C PRO A 33 -1.93 0.17 -17.77
N ILE A 34 -1.18 0.87 -18.62
CA ILE A 34 -1.71 1.82 -19.61
C ILE A 34 -2.55 1.08 -20.65
N GLU A 35 -1.98 0.02 -21.22
CA GLU A 35 -2.70 -0.95 -22.04
C GLU A 35 -3.21 -2.09 -21.15
N ASP A 36 -4.34 -2.71 -21.50
CA ASP A 36 -4.82 -3.90 -20.81
C ASP A 36 -3.87 -5.08 -21.12
N PHE A 37 -2.71 -5.11 -20.46
CA PHE A 37 -1.87 -6.28 -20.45
C PHE A 37 -2.64 -7.37 -19.71
N THR A 38 -3.02 -8.40 -20.44
CA THR A 38 -3.88 -9.45 -19.92
C THR A 38 -2.99 -10.46 -19.19
N ILE A 39 -2.54 -10.11 -17.99
CA ILE A 39 -2.01 -11.09 -17.02
C ILE A 39 -3.22 -11.82 -16.43
N THR A 40 -3.95 -12.57 -17.26
CA THR A 40 -4.98 -13.48 -16.76
C THR A 40 -4.36 -14.85 -16.62
N CYS A 41 -4.58 -15.48 -15.47
CA CYS A 41 -4.24 -16.88 -15.18
C CYS A 41 -2.76 -17.16 -14.88
N MET A 42 -2.04 -16.21 -14.27
CA MET A 42 -0.66 -16.42 -13.83
C MET A 42 -0.52 -16.20 -12.32
N VAL A 43 -1.34 -16.85 -11.51
CA VAL A 43 -1.25 -16.76 -10.03
C VAL A 43 0.14 -17.21 -9.56
N GLU A 44 0.76 -16.42 -8.69
CA GLU A 44 2.06 -16.70 -8.06
C GLU A 44 3.23 -16.93 -9.04
N LYS A 45 3.25 -16.27 -10.20
CA LYS A 45 4.37 -16.38 -11.15
C LYS A 45 5.43 -15.30 -10.94
N VAL A 46 6.66 -15.63 -11.33
CA VAL A 46 7.77 -14.67 -11.44
C VAL A 46 8.02 -14.41 -12.92
N SER A 47 8.06 -13.14 -13.31
CA SER A 47 8.34 -12.72 -14.69
C SER A 47 9.30 -11.56 -14.74
N ASP A 48 10.25 -11.60 -15.66
CA ASP A 48 11.11 -10.47 -16.00
C ASP A 48 10.49 -9.63 -17.15
N GLY A 49 11.17 -8.56 -17.54
CA GLY A 49 10.81 -7.69 -18.66
C GLY A 49 10.09 -6.40 -18.25
N ASP A 50 9.67 -5.60 -19.23
CA ASP A 50 9.23 -4.22 -19.02
C ASP A 50 7.71 -4.05 -18.84
N TRP A 51 7.01 -5.10 -18.41
CA TRP A 51 5.56 -5.10 -18.24
C TRP A 51 5.07 -4.14 -17.14
N ASP A 52 5.97 -3.68 -16.28
CA ASP A 52 5.74 -2.82 -15.14
C ASP A 52 6.14 -1.35 -15.37
N LEU A 53 6.60 -0.98 -16.57
CA LEU A 53 7.04 0.40 -16.86
C LEU A 53 5.91 1.32 -17.33
N ASP A 54 4.99 0.80 -18.13
CA ASP A 54 3.89 1.58 -18.72
C ASP A 54 2.67 1.59 -17.77
N LEU A 55 2.84 2.29 -16.66
CA LEU A 55 1.82 2.43 -15.62
C LEU A 55 1.17 3.81 -15.63
N LYS A 56 -0.09 3.87 -15.23
CA LYS A 56 -0.79 5.10 -14.88
C LYS A 56 -1.40 4.97 -13.49
N SER A 57 -1.58 6.10 -12.83
CA SER A 57 -2.33 6.14 -11.58
C SER A 57 -3.72 5.55 -11.78
N PHE A 58 -4.20 4.81 -10.77
CA PHE A 58 -5.53 4.23 -10.79
C PHE A 58 -6.59 5.33 -10.69
N GLU A 59 -7.02 5.81 -11.86
CA GLU A 59 -8.21 6.63 -12.00
C GLU A 59 -9.35 5.76 -12.55
N SER A 60 -10.35 5.53 -11.71
CA SER A 60 -11.41 4.59 -12.04
C SER A 60 -12.70 5.31 -12.41
N ILE A 61 -13.14 5.10 -13.65
CA ILE A 61 -14.51 5.43 -14.07
C ILE A 61 -15.57 4.73 -13.19
N MET A 62 -15.22 3.58 -12.56
CA MET A 62 -16.08 2.92 -11.57
C MET A 62 -16.21 3.75 -10.30
N TYR A 63 -15.09 4.31 -9.80
CA TYR A 63 -15.09 5.17 -8.61
C TYR A 63 -15.99 6.39 -8.84
N ARG A 64 -15.81 7.08 -9.97
CA ARG A 64 -16.65 8.23 -10.35
C ARG A 64 -18.12 7.82 -10.52
N GLY A 65 -18.39 6.68 -11.16
CA GLY A 65 -19.74 6.16 -11.31
C GLY A 65 -20.42 5.89 -9.97
N TYR A 66 -19.71 5.29 -9.02
CA TYR A 66 -20.23 5.10 -7.65
C TYR A 66 -20.47 6.42 -6.95
N GLN A 67 -19.52 7.36 -7.02
CA GLN A 67 -19.68 8.68 -6.42
C GLN A 67 -20.92 9.40 -6.98
N ASP A 68 -21.10 9.36 -8.30
CA ASP A 68 -22.23 9.99 -8.97
C ASP A 68 -23.58 9.43 -8.53
N VAL A 69 -23.72 8.12 -8.43
CA VAL A 69 -25.00 7.48 -8.11
C VAL A 69 -25.29 7.50 -6.62
N PHE A 70 -24.32 7.13 -5.79
CA PHE A 70 -24.55 6.91 -4.37
C PHE A 70 -24.37 8.17 -3.52
N PHE A 71 -23.63 9.17 -4.00
CA PHE A 71 -23.36 10.40 -3.25
C PHE A 71 -23.91 11.66 -3.93
N ASN A 72 -23.98 11.68 -5.27
CA ASN A 72 -24.49 12.85 -6.02
C ASN A 72 -25.94 12.68 -6.52
N GLY A 73 -26.58 11.52 -6.30
CA GLY A 73 -27.98 11.29 -6.64
C GLY A 73 -28.29 11.18 -8.14
N LYS A 74 -27.28 10.97 -8.99
CA LYS A 74 -27.50 10.71 -10.42
C LYS A 74 -28.06 9.30 -10.63
N ARG A 75 -28.74 9.08 -11.76
CA ARG A 75 -29.01 7.72 -12.23
C ARG A 75 -27.79 7.16 -12.96
N TRP A 76 -27.69 5.83 -13.03
CA TRP A 76 -26.63 5.16 -13.78
C TRP A 76 -26.57 5.65 -15.24
N GLU A 77 -27.72 5.85 -15.89
CA GLU A 77 -27.78 6.31 -17.29
C GLU A 77 -27.17 7.71 -17.53
N GLU A 78 -26.99 8.49 -16.46
CA GLU A 78 -26.40 9.83 -16.51
C GLU A 78 -24.88 9.81 -16.24
N THR A 79 -24.32 8.65 -15.88
CA THR A 79 -22.90 8.52 -15.54
C THR A 79 -22.00 8.38 -16.77
N GLU A 80 -20.75 8.84 -16.64
CA GLU A 80 -19.69 8.56 -17.62
C GLU A 80 -19.53 7.05 -17.83
N LEU A 81 -19.63 6.28 -16.74
CA LEU A 81 -19.58 4.82 -16.78
C LEU A 81 -20.61 4.30 -17.78
N PHE A 82 -21.91 4.50 -17.57
CA PHE A 82 -22.95 3.96 -18.47
C PHE A 82 -22.82 4.43 -19.93
N ASN A 83 -22.31 5.64 -20.15
CA ASN A 83 -22.18 6.24 -21.47
C ASN A 83 -20.85 5.93 -22.17
N GLY A 84 -19.90 5.29 -21.49
CA GLY A 84 -18.62 4.90 -22.07
C GLY A 84 -18.74 3.97 -23.28
N ASP A 85 -17.66 3.85 -24.04
CA ASP A 85 -17.54 2.86 -25.12
C ASP A 85 -17.27 1.48 -24.53
N TYR A 86 -18.18 0.55 -24.81
CA TYR A 86 -18.13 -0.80 -24.30
C TYR A 86 -17.90 -1.84 -25.39
N GLN A 87 -17.78 -1.45 -26.67
CA GLN A 87 -17.64 -2.42 -27.75
C GLN A 87 -16.43 -3.33 -27.50
N ALA A 88 -15.28 -2.76 -27.15
CA ALA A 88 -14.08 -3.54 -26.83
C ALA A 88 -14.28 -4.49 -25.62
N GLY A 89 -14.95 -4.03 -24.56
CA GLY A 89 -15.19 -4.83 -23.36
C GLY A 89 -16.22 -5.94 -23.57
N VAL A 90 -17.26 -5.66 -24.35
CA VAL A 90 -18.33 -6.60 -24.68
C VAL A 90 -17.82 -7.70 -25.61
N THR A 91 -17.07 -7.35 -26.66
CA THR A 91 -16.42 -8.32 -27.54
C THR A 91 -15.44 -9.19 -26.77
N ARG A 92 -14.68 -8.61 -25.84
CA ARG A 92 -13.73 -9.38 -25.00
C ARG A 92 -14.40 -10.33 -24.01
N ILE A 93 -15.45 -9.87 -23.32
CA ILE A 93 -16.10 -10.63 -22.23
C ILE A 93 -17.08 -11.68 -22.77
N LEU A 94 -17.84 -11.32 -23.80
CA LEU A 94 -18.93 -12.16 -24.31
C LEU A 94 -18.65 -12.76 -25.69
N GLY A 95 -17.53 -12.39 -26.34
CA GLY A 95 -17.17 -12.90 -27.66
C GLY A 95 -18.07 -12.39 -28.79
N PHE A 96 -18.94 -11.42 -28.53
CA PHE A 96 -19.84 -10.86 -29.53
C PHE A 96 -19.17 -9.70 -30.27
N SER A 97 -18.91 -9.86 -31.57
CA SER A 97 -18.39 -8.80 -32.44
C SER A 97 -19.47 -7.89 -33.01
N ASP A 98 -20.73 -8.35 -33.06
CA ASP A 98 -21.79 -7.70 -33.84
C ASP A 98 -23.09 -7.53 -33.04
N MET A 99 -23.03 -6.85 -31.88
CA MET A 99 -24.22 -6.53 -31.10
C MET A 99 -24.95 -5.30 -31.66
N CYS A 100 -26.28 -5.37 -31.73
CA CYS A 100 -27.09 -4.21 -32.04
C CYS A 100 -27.18 -3.24 -30.86
N GLN A 101 -27.64 -2.02 -31.11
CA GLN A 101 -27.68 -0.97 -30.09
C GLN A 101 -28.59 -1.32 -28.90
N GLU A 102 -29.70 -2.03 -29.15
CA GLU A 102 -30.60 -2.52 -28.10
C GLU A 102 -29.91 -3.53 -27.18
N GLU A 103 -29.15 -4.47 -27.73
CA GLU A 103 -28.43 -5.50 -26.96
C GLU A 103 -27.34 -4.86 -26.10
N VAL A 104 -26.60 -3.89 -26.65
CA VAL A 104 -25.62 -3.10 -25.89
C VAL A 104 -26.29 -2.37 -24.71
N ASN A 105 -27.46 -1.78 -24.92
CA ASN A 105 -28.20 -1.08 -23.86
C ASN A 105 -28.71 -2.02 -22.77
N VAL A 106 -29.15 -3.22 -23.11
CA VAL A 106 -29.53 -4.26 -22.13
C VAL A 106 -28.31 -4.64 -21.29
N TRP A 107 -27.18 -4.90 -21.94
CA TRP A 107 -25.94 -5.26 -21.24
C TRP A 107 -25.46 -4.15 -20.31
N LYS A 108 -25.48 -2.88 -20.75
CA LYS A 108 -25.14 -1.72 -19.90
C LYS A 108 -25.97 -1.70 -18.61
N LYS A 109 -27.29 -1.92 -18.72
CA LYS A 109 -28.19 -1.97 -17.56
C LYS A 109 -27.87 -3.14 -16.63
N LEU A 110 -27.64 -4.33 -17.17
CA LEU A 110 -27.25 -5.51 -16.37
C LEU A 110 -25.93 -5.27 -15.64
N ARG A 111 -24.92 -4.74 -16.33
CA ARG A 111 -23.63 -4.40 -15.74
C ARG A 111 -23.78 -3.38 -14.61
N CYS A 112 -24.51 -2.29 -14.83
CA CYS A 112 -24.76 -1.29 -13.78
C CYS A 112 -25.56 -1.88 -12.61
N GLY A 113 -26.52 -2.76 -12.86
CA GLY A 113 -27.24 -3.48 -11.80
C GLY A 113 -26.32 -4.36 -10.95
N PHE A 114 -25.38 -5.08 -11.58
CA PHE A 114 -24.37 -5.87 -10.88
C PHE A 114 -23.42 -4.98 -10.05
N ILE A 115 -22.95 -3.88 -10.64
CA ILE A 115 -22.08 -2.90 -9.98
C ILE A 115 -22.78 -2.26 -8.77
N ASP A 116 -24.06 -1.89 -8.92
CA ASP A 116 -24.92 -1.37 -7.85
C ASP A 116 -25.08 -2.38 -6.71
N PHE A 117 -25.36 -3.64 -7.05
CA PHE A 117 -25.45 -4.74 -6.09
C PHE A 117 -24.16 -4.87 -5.26
N ILE A 118 -22.99 -4.90 -5.91
CA ILE A 118 -21.69 -5.00 -5.21
C ILE A 118 -21.52 -3.86 -4.21
N PHE A 119 -21.78 -2.62 -4.62
CA PHE A 119 -21.60 -1.47 -3.74
C PHE A 119 -22.55 -1.51 -2.55
N ARG A 120 -23.83 -1.79 -2.78
CA ARG A 120 -24.83 -1.89 -1.71
C ARG A 120 -24.49 -3.02 -0.73
N ALA A 121 -24.14 -4.19 -1.24
CA ALA A 121 -23.74 -5.32 -0.42
C ALA A 121 -22.50 -4.96 0.43
N MET A 122 -21.47 -4.38 -0.20
CA MET A 122 -20.26 -3.97 0.51
C MET A 122 -20.51 -2.87 1.55
N SER A 123 -21.39 -1.92 1.22
CA SER A 123 -21.79 -0.84 2.15
C SER A 123 -22.56 -1.36 3.35
N GLN A 124 -23.34 -2.44 3.19
CA GLN A 124 -24.19 -2.97 4.25
C GLN A 124 -23.44 -4.00 5.11
N PHE A 125 -22.60 -4.82 4.50
CA PHE A 125 -22.01 -6.00 5.14
C PHE A 125 -20.48 -5.95 5.24
N GLY A 126 -19.83 -4.91 4.71
CA GLY A 126 -18.38 -4.85 4.55
C GLY A 126 -17.93 -5.65 3.33
N TYR A 127 -16.60 -5.77 3.14
CA TYR A 127 -16.06 -6.58 2.05
C TYR A 127 -16.22 -8.07 2.36
N HIS A 128 -16.92 -8.79 1.48
CA HIS A 128 -16.99 -10.24 1.51
C HIS A 128 -16.54 -10.78 0.15
N GLN A 129 -15.54 -11.66 0.16
CA GLN A 129 -15.11 -12.34 -1.05
C GLN A 129 -16.10 -13.48 -1.33
N ASP A 130 -16.86 -13.35 -2.42
CA ASP A 130 -17.68 -14.44 -2.92
C ASP A 130 -16.76 -15.57 -3.42
N PRO A 131 -16.93 -16.82 -2.95
CA PRO A 131 -16.10 -17.96 -3.36
C PRO A 131 -16.21 -18.29 -4.86
N TYR A 132 -17.25 -17.81 -5.54
CA TYR A 132 -17.47 -18.01 -6.98
C TYR A 132 -17.08 -16.79 -7.82
N ALA A 133 -16.65 -15.70 -7.20
CA ALA A 133 -16.18 -14.51 -7.90
C ALA A 133 -14.65 -14.47 -7.94
N ASP A 134 -14.10 -13.90 -9.01
CA ASP A 134 -12.66 -13.62 -9.09
C ASP A 134 -12.20 -12.80 -7.87
N PHE A 135 -10.96 -12.92 -7.44
CA PHE A 135 -10.40 -12.00 -6.44
C PHE A 135 -10.09 -10.64 -7.06
N VAL A 136 -9.93 -9.62 -6.21
CA VAL A 136 -9.09 -8.47 -6.60
C VAL A 136 -7.67 -9.02 -6.72
N SER A 137 -7.02 -8.83 -7.86
CA SER A 137 -5.67 -9.37 -8.09
C SER A 137 -4.72 -8.27 -8.52
N ILE A 138 -3.47 -8.41 -8.07
CA ILE A 138 -2.41 -7.43 -8.28
C ILE A 138 -1.15 -8.11 -8.81
N SER A 139 -0.27 -7.32 -9.42
CA SER A 139 1.12 -7.68 -9.68
C SER A 139 2.04 -6.74 -8.91
N ILE A 140 3.26 -7.20 -8.62
CA ILE A 140 4.30 -6.41 -7.97
C ILE A 140 5.39 -6.05 -8.98
N GLY A 141 5.53 -4.75 -9.27
CA GLY A 141 6.53 -4.21 -10.19
C GLY A 141 7.97 -4.35 -9.65
N ARG A 142 8.97 -4.05 -10.49
CA ARG A 142 10.41 -4.19 -10.19
C ARG A 142 10.85 -3.37 -8.99
N ASP A 143 10.16 -2.28 -8.72
CA ASP A 143 10.45 -1.37 -7.62
C ASP A 143 9.45 -1.50 -6.47
N GLY A 144 8.51 -2.46 -6.52
CA GLY A 144 7.52 -2.67 -5.47
C GLY A 144 6.20 -1.95 -5.71
N GLU A 145 5.96 -1.46 -6.94
CA GLU A 145 4.67 -0.91 -7.33
C GLU A 145 3.58 -1.98 -7.22
N ILE A 146 2.47 -1.62 -6.58
CA ILE A 146 1.28 -2.46 -6.52
C ILE A 146 0.38 -2.12 -7.71
N ILE A 147 0.32 -3.04 -8.67
CA ILE A 147 -0.34 -2.85 -9.96
C ILE A 147 -1.62 -3.69 -9.99
N LEU A 148 -2.77 -3.05 -10.19
CA LEU A 148 -4.06 -3.75 -10.27
C LEU A 148 -4.24 -4.46 -11.61
N ASN A 149 -4.50 -5.78 -11.55
CA ASN A 149 -4.84 -6.60 -12.71
C ASN A 149 -6.35 -6.78 -12.86
N ASN A 150 -7.04 -7.19 -11.78
CA ASN A 150 -8.46 -7.49 -11.79
C ASN A 150 -9.20 -6.93 -10.55
N GLY A 151 -10.52 -6.78 -10.66
CA GLY A 151 -11.37 -6.35 -9.55
C GLY A 151 -11.59 -4.84 -9.44
N ARG A 152 -11.40 -4.09 -10.54
CA ARG A 152 -11.57 -2.62 -10.60
C ARG A 152 -12.86 -2.09 -9.95
N HIS A 153 -13.97 -2.81 -10.10
CA HIS A 153 -15.25 -2.44 -9.51
C HIS A 153 -15.26 -2.65 -7.99
N ARG A 154 -14.71 -3.76 -7.49
CA ARG A 154 -14.59 -4.03 -6.05
C ARG A 154 -13.59 -3.10 -5.38
N LEU A 155 -12.45 -2.83 -6.01
CA LEU A 155 -11.48 -1.88 -5.50
C LEU A 155 -12.08 -0.48 -5.38
N ALA A 156 -12.77 0.00 -6.42
CA ALA A 156 -13.40 1.31 -6.41
C ALA A 156 -14.46 1.44 -5.31
N ALA A 157 -15.30 0.40 -5.11
CA ALA A 157 -16.26 0.36 -4.01
C ALA A 157 -15.56 0.39 -2.65
N ALA A 158 -14.52 -0.44 -2.46
CA ALA A 158 -13.78 -0.54 -1.20
C ALA A 158 -13.07 0.77 -0.84
N GLN A 159 -12.46 1.45 -1.82
CA GLN A 159 -11.84 2.76 -1.63
C GLN A 159 -12.86 3.83 -1.22
N LEU A 160 -14.03 3.88 -1.89
CA LEU A 160 -15.07 4.89 -1.62
C LEU A 160 -15.77 4.66 -0.28
N LEU A 161 -15.92 3.40 0.14
CA LEU A 161 -16.47 2.99 1.43
C LEU A 161 -15.44 3.01 2.56
N GLU A 162 -14.19 3.39 2.26
CA GLU A 162 -13.08 3.41 3.22
C GLU A 162 -12.87 2.09 3.97
N ILE A 163 -13.03 0.97 3.26
CA ILE A 163 -12.77 -0.36 3.82
C ILE A 163 -11.27 -0.45 4.14
N PRO A 164 -10.87 -0.82 5.38
CA PRO A 164 -9.47 -0.76 5.80
C PRO A 164 -8.60 -1.85 5.18
N LEU A 165 -9.17 -3.03 4.93
CA LEU A 165 -8.47 -4.20 4.38
C LEU A 165 -9.38 -4.99 3.46
N ILE A 166 -8.86 -5.42 2.31
CA ILE A 166 -9.52 -6.34 1.39
C ILE A 166 -8.59 -7.52 1.08
N PRO A 167 -9.13 -8.73 0.87
CA PRO A 167 -8.36 -9.87 0.39
C PRO A 167 -7.99 -9.67 -1.08
N ILE A 168 -6.76 -10.01 -1.43
CA ILE A 168 -6.22 -9.96 -2.79
C ILE A 168 -5.44 -11.23 -3.11
N LEU A 169 -5.19 -11.45 -4.39
CA LEU A 169 -4.20 -12.40 -4.89
C LEU A 169 -3.05 -11.65 -5.56
N ILE A 170 -1.83 -12.16 -5.39
CA ILE A 170 -0.67 -11.71 -6.16
C ILE A 170 -0.54 -12.63 -7.38
N ASP A 171 -0.77 -12.07 -8.57
CA ASP A 171 -0.60 -12.80 -9.81
C ASP A 171 0.89 -12.91 -10.14
N VAL A 172 1.53 -11.79 -10.48
CA VAL A 172 2.92 -11.79 -10.95
C VAL A 172 3.80 -10.93 -10.08
N ARG A 173 5.01 -11.42 -9.79
CA ARG A 173 6.11 -10.64 -9.22
C ARG A 173 7.18 -10.41 -10.26
N HIS A 174 7.70 -9.19 -10.31
CA HIS A 174 8.86 -8.91 -11.14
C HIS A 174 10.11 -9.59 -10.57
N THR A 175 10.97 -10.16 -11.42
CA THR A 175 12.20 -10.86 -10.98
C THR A 175 13.08 -10.01 -10.05
N LYS A 176 13.34 -8.75 -10.42
CA LYS A 176 14.06 -7.78 -9.56
C LYS A 176 13.44 -7.56 -8.18
N TRP A 177 12.12 -7.60 -8.06
CA TRP A 177 11.44 -7.50 -6.77
C TRP A 177 11.65 -8.78 -5.94
N VAL A 178 11.57 -9.94 -6.58
CA VAL A 178 11.87 -11.22 -5.93
C VAL A 178 13.32 -11.26 -5.43
N GLU A 179 14.28 -10.80 -6.22
CA GLU A 179 15.69 -10.67 -5.81
C GLU A 179 15.84 -9.77 -4.58
N PHE A 180 15.13 -8.63 -4.55
CA PHE A 180 15.09 -7.75 -3.39
C PHE A 180 14.48 -8.45 -2.16
N ARG A 181 13.35 -9.14 -2.32
CA ARG A 181 12.72 -9.92 -1.24
C ARG A 181 13.65 -11.01 -0.70
N GLU A 182 14.38 -11.71 -1.56
CA GLU A 182 15.38 -12.70 -1.15
C GLU A 182 16.52 -12.06 -0.34
N SER A 183 16.96 -10.85 -0.70
CA SER A 183 17.97 -10.13 0.08
C SER A 183 17.49 -9.78 1.50
N ILE A 184 16.20 -9.48 1.67
CA ILE A 184 15.57 -9.28 2.98
C ILE A 184 15.57 -10.59 3.78
N LEU A 185 15.20 -11.71 3.13
CA LEU A 185 15.19 -13.02 3.78
C LEU A 185 16.60 -13.47 4.19
N GLU A 186 17.61 -13.21 3.36
CA GLU A 186 19.01 -13.46 3.70
C GLU A 186 19.49 -12.60 4.87
N TYR A 187 19.09 -11.32 4.91
CA TYR A 187 19.33 -10.46 6.06
C TYR A 187 18.66 -11.05 7.31
N ALA A 188 17.37 -11.41 7.23
CA ALA A 188 16.61 -11.96 8.35
C ALA A 188 17.23 -13.25 8.91
N LYS A 189 17.69 -14.17 8.05
CA LYS A 189 18.38 -15.41 8.45
C LYS A 189 19.64 -15.14 9.29
N LYS A 190 20.42 -14.11 8.94
CA LYS A 190 21.60 -13.67 9.72
C LYS A 190 21.22 -13.03 11.06
N HIS A 191 19.93 -12.74 11.24
CA HIS A 191 19.35 -11.96 12.32
C HIS A 191 18.25 -12.75 13.07
N ASN A 192 18.45 -14.06 13.26
CA ASN A 192 17.49 -14.95 13.95
C ASN A 192 16.10 -14.97 13.27
N ASP A 193 16.09 -15.14 11.95
CA ASP A 193 14.90 -15.24 11.10
C ASP A 193 13.90 -14.07 11.26
N THR A 194 14.41 -12.89 11.64
CA THR A 194 13.60 -11.71 11.90
C THR A 194 14.25 -10.44 11.37
N VAL A 195 13.43 -9.48 10.96
CA VAL A 195 13.82 -8.10 10.67
C VAL A 195 13.60 -7.20 11.89
N TYR A 196 14.11 -5.96 11.88
CA TYR A 196 14.01 -5.07 13.05
C TYR A 196 12.56 -4.73 13.40
N ALA A 197 11.79 -4.25 12.42
CA ALA A 197 10.40 -3.80 12.56
C ALA A 197 9.53 -4.36 11.41
N PRO A 198 8.19 -4.31 11.51
CA PRO A 198 7.30 -4.87 10.50
C PRO A 198 7.47 -4.19 9.14
N LEU A 199 7.18 -4.92 8.07
CA LEU A 199 7.21 -4.42 6.70
C LEU A 199 5.79 -4.12 6.22
N LYS A 200 5.56 -2.92 5.69
CA LYS A 200 4.21 -2.51 5.26
C LYS A 200 3.79 -3.09 3.90
N HIS A 201 4.75 -3.32 3.00
CA HIS A 201 4.45 -3.81 1.65
C HIS A 201 3.79 -5.20 1.71
N VAL A 202 2.66 -5.37 1.01
CA VAL A 202 1.80 -6.56 1.06
C VAL A 202 2.56 -7.88 0.83
N ASP A 203 3.57 -7.85 -0.05
CA ASP A 203 4.38 -9.02 -0.41
C ASP A 203 5.52 -9.34 0.58
N LEU A 204 5.66 -8.55 1.64
CA LEU A 204 6.71 -8.69 2.65
C LEU A 204 6.15 -8.88 4.07
N GLN A 205 4.83 -8.80 4.25
CA GLN A 205 4.16 -8.89 5.56
C GLN A 205 4.29 -10.27 6.21
N ASP A 206 4.65 -11.30 5.43
CA ASP A 206 4.90 -12.64 5.95
C ASP A 206 6.27 -12.78 6.65
N ILE A 207 7.15 -11.79 6.50
CA ILE A 207 8.49 -11.79 7.08
C ILE A 207 8.41 -11.37 8.56
N PRO A 208 8.81 -12.22 9.52
CA PRO A 208 8.72 -11.91 10.95
C PRO A 208 9.61 -10.72 11.35
N SER A 209 9.17 -9.96 12.35
CA SER A 209 9.94 -8.86 12.93
C SER A 209 10.14 -9.03 14.44
N ARG A 210 11.22 -8.46 14.98
CA ARG A 210 11.54 -8.51 16.41
C ARG A 210 10.72 -7.51 17.22
N GLN A 211 10.49 -6.34 16.66
CA GLN A 211 9.72 -5.27 17.28
C GLN A 211 8.34 -5.22 16.65
N SER A 212 7.29 -5.41 17.45
CA SER A 212 5.89 -5.26 17.04
C SER A 212 5.12 -4.52 18.13
N GLY A 213 4.09 -3.75 17.78
CA GLY A 213 3.23 -3.05 18.76
C GLY A 213 3.78 -1.71 19.29
N ARG A 214 5.07 -1.42 19.06
CA ARG A 214 5.70 -0.18 19.54
C ARG A 214 5.16 1.07 18.85
N ALA A 215 4.71 0.95 17.60
CA ALA A 215 4.23 2.10 16.84
C ALA A 215 2.92 2.64 17.43
N GLU A 216 2.04 1.76 17.87
CA GLU A 216 0.80 2.09 18.56
C GLU A 216 1.09 2.86 19.85
N ASP A 217 2.00 2.34 20.68
CA ASP A 217 2.42 3.00 21.92
C ASP A 217 3.00 4.40 21.64
N ILE A 218 3.89 4.52 20.64
CA ILE A 218 4.50 5.79 20.24
C ILE A 218 3.44 6.79 19.78
N LEU A 219 2.47 6.37 18.96
CA LEU A 219 1.40 7.23 18.50
C LEU A 219 0.53 7.77 19.65
N THR A 220 0.42 7.05 20.77
CA THR A 220 -0.32 7.54 21.95
C THR A 220 0.41 8.61 22.74
N VAL A 221 1.75 8.63 22.69
CA VAL A 221 2.59 9.54 23.50
C VAL A 221 3.11 10.73 22.70
N ILE A 222 3.23 10.62 21.38
CA ILE A 222 3.59 11.78 20.54
C ILE A 222 2.49 12.82 20.65
N HIS A 223 2.89 14.07 20.91
CA HIS A 223 1.94 15.16 21.05
C HIS A 223 1.09 15.32 19.77
N PRO A 224 -0.25 15.48 19.86
CA PRO A 224 -1.11 15.58 18.69
C PRO A 224 -0.80 16.76 17.76
N SER A 225 -0.16 17.81 18.27
CA SER A 225 0.26 18.96 17.47
C SER A 225 1.63 18.82 16.82
N SER A 226 2.40 17.76 17.14
CA SER A 226 3.70 17.54 16.52
C SER A 226 3.51 17.20 15.04
N LYS A 227 4.01 18.06 14.16
CA LYS A 227 3.89 17.95 12.70
C LYS A 227 5.16 17.39 12.07
N THR A 228 6.32 17.75 12.60
CA THR A 228 7.64 17.36 12.10
C THR A 228 8.30 16.37 13.06
N VAL A 229 8.78 15.25 12.53
CA VAL A 229 9.44 14.21 13.32
C VAL A 229 10.78 13.84 12.70
N LEU A 230 11.83 13.87 13.52
CA LEU A 230 13.13 13.31 13.17
C LEU A 230 13.22 11.90 13.74
N ASP A 231 13.41 10.88 12.90
CA ASP A 231 13.62 9.50 13.31
C ASP A 231 15.10 9.13 13.17
N LEU A 232 15.79 9.01 14.31
CA LEU A 232 17.20 8.71 14.38
C LEU A 232 17.42 7.20 14.53
N GLY A 233 18.26 6.63 13.66
CA GLY A 233 18.40 5.18 13.54
C GLY A 233 17.11 4.59 12.98
N ALA A 234 16.62 5.16 11.88
CA ALA A 234 15.35 4.84 11.27
C ALA A 234 15.30 3.41 10.71
N ASN A 235 16.45 2.74 10.60
CA ASN A 235 16.57 1.39 10.04
C ASN A 235 15.87 1.38 8.67
N TRP A 236 14.91 0.49 8.44
CA TRP A 236 14.20 0.39 7.17
C TRP A 236 12.96 1.31 7.05
N GLY A 237 12.81 2.28 7.95
CA GLY A 237 11.85 3.38 7.82
C GLY A 237 10.41 3.10 8.27
N TYR A 238 10.15 1.95 8.90
CA TYR A 238 8.80 1.56 9.36
C TYR A 238 8.11 2.65 10.19
N MET A 239 8.83 3.27 11.13
CA MET A 239 8.25 4.30 12.00
C MET A 239 7.90 5.57 11.22
N CYS A 240 8.76 6.00 10.30
CA CYS A 240 8.43 7.12 9.40
C CYS A 240 7.16 6.84 8.60
N GLN A 241 6.99 5.63 8.07
CA GLN A 241 5.77 5.27 7.33
C GLN A 241 4.51 5.37 8.21
N VAL A 242 4.55 4.83 9.42
CA VAL A 242 3.42 4.91 10.37
C VAL A 242 3.11 6.36 10.76
N LEU A 243 4.13 7.19 10.95
CA LEU A 243 3.94 8.58 11.31
C LEU A 243 3.41 9.42 10.15
N GLU A 244 3.84 9.15 8.92
CA GLU A 244 3.26 9.80 7.74
C GLU A 244 1.78 9.43 7.52
N ASP A 245 1.37 8.19 7.79
CA ASP A 245 -0.05 7.80 7.77
C ASP A 245 -0.89 8.64 8.75
N SER A 246 -0.27 9.06 9.85
CA SER A 246 -0.89 9.92 10.86
C SER A 246 -0.86 11.43 10.49
N GLY A 247 -0.35 11.78 9.31
CA GLY A 247 -0.29 13.14 8.78
C GLY A 247 0.95 13.94 9.20
N ARG A 248 2.01 13.26 9.65
CA ARG A 248 3.27 13.92 10.05
C ARG A 248 4.26 13.94 8.89
N ILE A 249 5.20 14.89 8.95
CA ILE A 249 6.31 15.03 8.02
C ILE A 249 7.54 14.44 8.73
N CYS A 250 8.15 13.43 8.14
CA CYS A 250 9.25 12.72 8.77
C CYS A 250 10.58 12.96 8.05
N THR A 251 11.67 12.89 8.81
CA THR A 251 13.04 12.78 8.30
C THR A 251 13.67 11.55 8.95
N ALA A 252 14.04 10.57 8.13
CA ALA A 252 14.73 9.36 8.53
C ALA A 252 16.25 9.57 8.48
N VAL A 253 16.95 9.21 9.55
CA VAL A 253 18.42 9.19 9.58
C VAL A 253 18.88 7.77 9.85
N GLU A 254 19.70 7.24 8.96
CA GLU A 254 20.32 5.92 9.10
C GLU A 254 21.79 6.00 8.67
N SER A 255 22.67 5.31 9.40
CA SER A 255 24.12 5.38 9.20
C SER A 255 24.68 4.12 8.56
N ASP A 256 24.05 2.98 8.77
CA ASP A 256 24.48 1.71 8.18
C ASP A 256 24.13 1.66 6.68
N ASP A 257 25.12 1.36 5.84
CA ASP A 257 24.96 1.33 4.37
C ASP A 257 23.92 0.30 3.93
N VAL A 258 23.87 -0.86 4.59
CA VAL A 258 22.95 -1.95 4.23
C VAL A 258 21.53 -1.54 4.62
N GLU A 259 21.33 -1.04 5.84
CA GLU A 259 20.02 -0.60 6.31
C GLU A 259 19.51 0.61 5.53
N PHE A 260 20.39 1.56 5.17
CA PHE A 260 20.02 2.70 4.33
C PHE A 260 19.57 2.26 2.93
N SER A 261 20.21 1.25 2.33
CA SER A 261 19.77 0.73 1.03
C SER A 261 18.36 0.12 1.07
N PHE A 262 18.00 -0.54 2.18
CA PHE A 262 16.64 -1.05 2.40
C PHE A 262 15.65 0.09 2.65
N LEU A 263 16.03 1.11 3.43
CA LEU A 263 15.24 2.31 3.66
C LEU A 263 14.84 2.98 2.34
N GLU A 264 15.81 3.19 1.44
CA GLU A 264 15.56 3.81 0.14
C GLU A 264 14.54 3.01 -0.69
N LYS A 265 14.72 1.68 -0.74
CA LYS A 265 13.86 0.81 -1.55
C LYS A 265 12.46 0.64 -0.94
N LEU A 266 12.33 0.64 0.39
CA LEU A 266 11.07 0.44 1.09
C LEU A 266 10.26 1.72 1.30
N ARG A 267 10.78 2.89 0.89
CA ARG A 267 10.05 4.17 0.98
C ARG A 267 8.75 4.21 0.14
N LEU A 268 8.54 3.31 -0.82
CA LEU A 268 7.31 3.09 -1.62
C LEU A 268 6.08 3.98 -1.30
N GLY A 269 5.95 5.12 -1.98
CA GLY A 269 4.81 6.04 -1.85
C GLY A 269 4.87 7.04 -0.68
N TYR A 270 5.79 6.85 0.26
CA TYR A 270 6.05 7.75 1.38
C TYR A 270 6.97 8.89 0.98
N ARG A 271 6.83 10.03 1.65
CA ARG A 271 7.45 11.31 1.29
C ARG A 271 8.55 11.75 2.24
N TYR A 272 8.82 11.00 3.30
CA TYR A 272 9.82 11.36 4.29
C TYR A 272 11.20 11.56 3.67
N ASP A 273 11.93 12.55 4.18
CA ASP A 273 13.32 12.78 3.76
C ASP A 273 14.22 11.71 4.35
N MET A 274 15.31 11.38 3.64
CA MET A 274 16.28 10.37 4.07
C MET A 274 17.65 11.00 4.14
N VAL A 275 18.36 10.74 5.24
CA VAL A 275 19.71 11.25 5.48
C VAL A 275 20.61 10.07 5.82
N HIS A 276 21.57 9.79 4.95
CA HIS A 276 22.61 8.80 5.21
C HIS A 276 23.73 9.45 6.02
N ALA A 277 23.74 9.21 7.33
CA ALA A 277 24.70 9.82 8.24
C ALA A 277 24.78 9.10 9.59
N ASP A 278 25.99 9.02 10.15
CA ASP A 278 26.16 8.72 11.57
C ASP A 278 25.79 9.93 12.40
N ILE A 279 24.73 9.82 13.20
CA ILE A 279 24.30 10.88 14.11
C ILE A 279 25.34 11.17 15.20
N CYS A 280 26.24 10.23 15.50
CA CYS A 280 27.36 10.47 16.41
C CYS A 280 28.46 11.29 15.73
N ASP A 281 28.60 11.17 14.41
CA ASP A 281 29.49 11.98 13.59
C ASP A 281 28.76 13.27 13.15
N TYR A 282 28.72 14.23 14.07
CA TYR A 282 28.20 15.58 13.85
C TYR A 282 29.12 16.42 12.96
N SER A 283 29.50 15.87 11.81
CA SER A 283 30.15 16.62 10.74
C SER A 283 29.29 17.83 10.35
N GLU A 284 29.94 18.85 9.79
CA GLU A 284 29.26 20.06 9.32
C GLU A 284 28.10 19.73 8.35
N TYR A 285 28.17 18.59 7.66
CA TYR A 285 27.12 18.07 6.79
C TYR A 285 25.83 17.71 7.54
N VAL A 286 25.92 16.91 8.61
CA VAL A 286 24.74 16.50 9.40
C VAL A 286 24.08 17.72 10.06
N LEU A 287 24.88 18.65 10.57
CA LEU A 287 24.38 19.92 11.12
C LEU A 287 23.77 20.85 10.06
N ARG A 288 24.25 20.80 8.81
CA ARG A 288 23.66 21.56 7.69
C ARG A 288 22.33 20.97 7.24
N VAL A 289 22.22 19.64 7.20
CA VAL A 289 21.03 18.92 6.73
C VAL A 289 19.96 18.86 7.82
N VAL A 290 20.32 18.47 9.04
CA VAL A 290 19.39 18.26 10.16
C VAL A 290 19.38 19.48 11.10
N GLY A 291 20.53 20.05 11.42
CA GLY A 291 20.67 21.09 12.48
C GLY A 291 20.10 22.48 12.15
N LYS A 292 19.74 22.76 10.89
CA LYS A 292 19.02 24.00 10.51
C LYS A 292 17.51 23.89 10.69
N VAL A 293 16.99 22.68 10.81
CA VAL A 293 15.56 22.40 10.95
C VAL A 293 15.31 21.97 12.39
N LYS A 294 14.35 22.62 13.03
CA LYS A 294 13.87 22.21 14.34
C LYS A 294 12.66 21.30 14.16
N PHE A 295 12.58 20.27 14.97
CA PHE A 295 11.53 19.26 14.91
C PHE A 295 10.64 19.33 16.14
N ASP A 296 9.35 19.10 15.95
CA ASP A 296 8.38 19.04 17.06
C ASP A 296 8.58 17.77 17.90
N CYS A 297 9.20 16.73 17.32
CA CYS A 297 9.48 15.46 17.96
C CYS A 297 10.78 14.85 17.40
N VAL A 298 11.58 14.22 18.28
CA VAL A 298 12.73 13.41 17.88
C VAL A 298 12.55 12.01 18.45
N LEU A 299 12.60 11.01 17.58
CA LEU A 299 12.58 9.59 17.93
C LEU A 299 14.00 9.01 17.85
N ALA A 300 14.34 8.16 18.82
CA ALA A 300 15.68 7.58 18.96
C ALA A 300 15.59 6.19 19.61
N LEU A 301 14.80 5.28 19.03
CA LEU A 301 14.30 4.07 19.70
C LEU A 301 15.39 3.07 20.11
N SER A 302 16.46 2.96 19.33
CA SER A 302 17.59 2.06 19.60
C SER A 302 18.89 2.80 19.89
N ILE A 303 18.91 4.12 19.74
CA ILE A 303 20.14 4.92 19.76
C ILE A 303 20.17 6.01 20.85
N PHE A 304 19.06 6.25 21.56
CA PHE A 304 18.99 7.29 22.60
C PHE A 304 20.10 7.15 23.66
N HIS A 305 20.41 5.91 24.04
CA HIS A 305 21.44 5.62 25.04
C HIS A 305 22.86 6.02 24.59
N HIS A 306 23.12 6.17 23.29
CA HIS A 306 24.39 6.73 22.81
C HIS A 306 24.44 8.26 23.02
N LEU A 307 23.33 8.95 22.77
CA LEU A 307 23.21 10.40 22.89
C LEU A 307 23.15 10.86 24.35
N ALA A 308 22.52 10.08 25.23
CA ALA A 308 22.35 10.43 26.64
C ALA A 308 23.57 10.14 27.55
N LYS A 309 24.65 9.55 27.02
CA LYS A 309 25.86 9.22 27.79
C LYS A 309 26.69 10.44 28.20
N THR A 310 26.56 11.54 27.48
CA THR A 310 27.34 12.77 27.73
C THR A 310 26.42 13.98 27.77
N GLU A 311 26.77 14.98 28.57
CA GLU A 311 26.03 16.24 28.63
C GLU A 311 26.02 16.94 27.26
N GLU A 312 27.11 16.84 26.51
CA GLU A 312 27.20 17.38 25.16
C GLU A 312 26.25 16.66 24.19
N GLY A 313 26.22 15.33 24.17
CA GLY A 313 25.31 14.55 23.34
C GLY A 313 23.84 14.83 23.64
N PHE A 314 23.50 14.93 24.93
CA PHE A 314 22.12 15.25 25.35
C PHE A 314 21.74 16.70 24.99
N SER A 315 22.66 17.65 25.19
CA SER A 315 22.44 19.06 24.81
C SER A 315 22.25 19.21 23.30
N ARG A 316 22.95 18.41 22.50
CA ARG A 316 22.76 18.36 21.05
C ARG A 316 21.39 17.82 20.65
N LEU A 317 20.91 16.76 21.31
CA LEU A 317 19.56 16.23 21.10
C LEU A 317 18.48 17.30 21.38
N LEU A 318 18.62 18.04 22.49
CA LEU A 318 17.73 19.18 22.80
C LEU A 318 17.83 20.28 21.73
N GLY A 319 19.03 20.46 21.17
CA GLY A 319 19.28 21.35 20.04
C GLY A 319 18.50 21.01 18.76
N LEU A 320 17.91 19.83 18.63
CA LEU A 320 17.09 19.43 17.48
C LEU A 320 15.59 19.75 17.66
N LEU A 321 15.15 20.02 18.90
CA LEU A 321 13.75 20.31 19.21
C LEU A 321 13.40 21.79 19.01
N SER A 322 12.18 22.06 18.54
CA SER A 322 11.59 23.40 18.33
C SER A 322 11.16 24.11 19.60
#